data_AF-A0A6N8JFD8-F1
#
_entry.id   AF-A0A6N8JFD8-F1
#
_cell.length_a   1.000
_cell.length_b   1.000
_cell.length_c   1.000
_cell.angle_alpha   90.00
_cell.angle_beta   90.00
_cell.angle_gamma   90.00
#
_symmetry.space_group_name_H-M   'P 1'
#
loop_
_entity.id
_entity.type
_entity.pdbx_description
1 polymer ?
#
loop_
_entity_poly.entity_id
_entity_poly.type
_entity_poly.pdbx_seq_one_letter_code
_entity_poly.pdbx_strand_id
1 'polypeptide(L)' 'MGYIKEPKGVNLVVDPRPLTTKDRSMISDAIAHYKATGKKKRFIPKKRVISTSKVKHS' A
#
# COMPACT_ATOMS: atom_id res chain seq x y z
N MET A 1 -28.77 2.70 0.69
CA MET A 1 -27.57 2.22 1.43
C MET A 1 -27.75 0.73 1.68
N GLY A 2 -27.07 -0.12 0.93
CA GLY A 2 -27.27 -1.58 0.98
C GLY A 2 -26.42 -2.24 2.07
N TYR A 3 -27.06 -2.94 3.00
CA TYR A 3 -26.40 -3.73 4.02
C TYR A 3 -25.84 -5.02 3.39
N ILE A 4 -24.57 -5.02 3.00
CA ILE A 4 -23.87 -6.26 2.67
C ILE A 4 -23.52 -6.93 4.01
N LYS A 5 -24.28 -7.99 4.37
CA LYS A 5 -23.91 -8.87 5.48
C LYS A 5 -22.69 -9.68 5.06
N GLU A 6 -21.63 -9.62 5.87
CA GLU A 6 -20.46 -10.48 5.66
C GLU A 6 -20.90 -11.97 5.71
N PRO A 7 -20.47 -12.81 4.75
CA PRO A 7 -20.83 -14.21 4.73
C PRO A 7 -20.30 -14.94 5.97
N LYS A 8 -21.18 -15.69 6.65
CA LYS A 8 -20.82 -16.46 7.84
C LYS A 8 -19.68 -17.42 7.50
N GLY A 9 -18.55 -17.28 8.19
CA GLY A 9 -17.37 -18.14 8.02
C GLY A 9 -16.28 -17.60 7.10
N VAL A 10 -16.42 -16.39 6.52
CA VAL A 10 -15.34 -15.74 5.76
C VAL A 10 -14.65 -14.72 6.65
N ASN A 11 -13.45 -15.05 7.11
CA ASN A 11 -12.59 -14.10 7.79
C ASN A 11 -11.70 -13.44 6.71
N LEU A 12 -11.96 -12.18 6.37
CA LEU A 12 -11.09 -11.43 5.46
C LEU A 12 -9.80 -11.04 6.18
N VAL A 13 -8.94 -12.02 6.45
CA VAL A 13 -7.61 -11.80 7.02
C VAL A 13 -6.73 -11.24 5.91
N VAL A 14 -6.71 -9.91 5.81
CA VAL A 14 -5.73 -9.22 4.98
C VAL A 14 -4.41 -9.27 5.74
N ASP A 15 -3.58 -10.25 5.42
CA ASP A 15 -2.25 -10.34 6.03
C ASP A 15 -1.50 -9.02 5.85
N PRO A 16 -0.91 -8.47 6.92
CA PRO A 16 -0.10 -7.27 6.79
C PRO A 16 1.06 -7.59 5.87
N ARG A 17 1.09 -6.97 4.68
CA ARG A 17 2.21 -7.12 3.77
C ARG A 17 3.50 -6.69 4.49
N PRO A 18 4.52 -7.56 4.57
CA PRO A 18 5.75 -7.21 5.25
C PRO A 18 6.40 -6.03 4.52
N LEU A 19 6.84 -5.03 5.29
CA LEU A 19 7.53 -3.86 4.73
C LEU A 19 8.90 -4.30 4.18
N THR A 20 9.16 -3.95 2.92
CA THR A 20 10.49 -4.16 2.30
C THR A 20 11.53 -3.24 2.96
N THR A 21 12.81 -3.55 2.82
CA THR A 21 13.91 -2.71 3.34
C THR A 21 13.82 -1.27 2.83
N LYS A 22 13.42 -1.10 1.57
CA LYS A 22 13.19 0.20 0.94
C LYS A 22 12.03 0.95 1.59
N ASP A 23 10.91 0.27 1.83
CA ASP A 23 9.74 0.90 2.45
C ASP A 23 10.06 1.32 3.89
N ARG A 24 10.80 0.48 4.64
CA ARG A 24 11.26 0.81 6.00
C ARG A 24 12.11 2.08 6.01
N SER A 25 13.06 2.21 5.09
CA SER A 25 13.90 3.42 4.96
C SER A 25 13.05 4.64 4.63
N MET A 26 12.15 4.54 3.66
CA MET A 26 11.28 5.65 3.25
C MET A 26 10.39 6.13 4.41
N ILE A 27 9.84 5.19 5.19
CA ILE A 27 9.03 5.49 6.37
C ILE A 27 9.87 6.16 7.45
N SER A 28 11.06 5.64 7.75
CA SER A 28 11.98 6.22 8.74
C SER A 28 12.32 7.68 8.39
N ASP A 29 12.67 7.95 7.13
CA ASP A 29 13.00 9.29 6.66
C ASP A 29 11.81 10.25 6.73
N ALA A 30 10.60 9.75 6.44
CA ALA A 30 9.38 10.54 6.55
C ALA A 30 9.11 10.95 8.00
N ILE A 31 9.29 10.01 8.94
CA ILE A 31 9.11 10.25 10.37
C ILE A 31 10.16 11.23 10.89
N ALA A 32 11.44 11.03 10.56
CA ALA A 32 12.51 11.94 10.98
C ALA A 32 12.28 13.37 10.47
N HIS A 33 11.91 13.51 9.19
CA HIS A 33 11.57 14.81 8.62
C HIS A 33 10.40 15.48 9.34
N TYR A 34 9.33 14.73 9.62
CA TYR A 34 8.17 15.27 10.33
C TYR A 34 8.52 15.71 11.76
N LYS A 35 9.31 14.92 12.48
CA LYS A 35 9.77 15.27 13.83
C LYS A 35 10.62 16.54 13.84
N ALA A 36 11.48 16.73 12.84
CA ALA A 36 12.35 17.89 12.75
C ALA A 36 11.63 19.18 12.28
N THR A 37 10.68 19.05 11.35
CA THR A 37 10.11 20.22 10.65
C THR A 37 8.64 20.50 10.98
N GLY A 38 7.95 19.55 11.60
CA GLY A 38 6.49 19.56 11.77
C GLY A 38 5.69 19.43 10.46
N LYS A 39 6.37 19.28 9.30
CA LYS A 39 5.76 19.28 7.97
C LYS A 39 5.80 17.90 7.35
N LYS A 40 4.71 17.52 6.69
CA LYS A 40 4.60 16.24 5.97
C LYS A 40 5.54 16.25 4.76
N LYS A 41 6.40 15.23 4.64
CA LYS A 41 7.28 15.05 3.48
C LYS A 41 6.43 14.63 2.27
N ARG A 42 6.46 15.40 1.18
CA ARG A 42 5.67 15.14 -0.03
C ARG A 42 6.41 14.12 -0.90
N PHE A 43 5.93 12.89 -0.92
CA PHE A 43 6.44 11.86 -1.83
C PHE A 43 5.68 11.93 -3.16
N ILE A 44 6.40 11.98 -4.28
CA ILE A 44 5.77 11.87 -5.60
C ILE A 44 5.31 10.41 -5.74
N PRO A 45 4.00 10.14 -5.95
CA PRO A 45 3.53 8.78 -6.13
C PRO A 45 4.19 8.21 -7.39
N LYS A 46 4.90 7.09 -7.24
CA LYS A 46 5.42 6.36 -8.40
C LYS A 46 4.24 5.89 -9.23
N LYS A 47 4.18 6.30 -10.51
CA LYS A 47 3.21 5.77 -11.48
C LYS A 47 3.27 4.25 -11.42
N ARG A 48 2.13 3.60 -11.16
CA ARG A 48 1.99 2.15 -11.34
C ARG A 48 2.30 1.86 -12.82
N VAL A 49 3.40 1.17 -13.08
CA VAL A 49 3.62 0.56 -14.39
C VAL A 49 2.68 -0.64 -14.46
N ILE A 50 1.56 -0.47 -15.15
CA ILE A 50 0.65 -1.58 -15.44
C ILE A 50 1.29 -2.35 -16.59
N SER A 51 2.00 -3.44 -16.28
CA SER A 51 2.44 -4.38 -17.31
C SER A 51 1.20 -5.11 -17.83
N THR A 52 0.77 -4.79 -19.04
CA THR A 52 -0.30 -5.53 -19.73
C THR A 52 0.23 -6.90 -20.13
N SER A 53 0.01 -7.91 -19.30
CA SER A 53 0.21 -9.30 -19.69
C SER A 53 -0.84 -9.66 -20.75
N LYS A 54 -0.45 -9.58 -22.02
CA LYS A 54 -1.25 -10.02 -23.17
C LYS A 54 -1.47 -11.53 -23.05
N VAL A 55 -2.65 -11.95 -22.59
CA VAL A 55 -3.05 -13.36 -22.53
C VAL A 55 -3.12 -13.87 -23.97
N LYS A 56 -2.21 -14.79 -24.30
CA LYS A 56 -2.18 -15.51 -25.57
C LYS A 56 -3.19 -16.65 -25.43
N HIS A 57 -4.37 -16.52 -26.05
CA HIS A 57 -5.26 -17.66 -26.26
C HIS A 57 -4.60 -18.60 -27.28
N SER A 58 -4.49 -19.87 -26.91
CA SER A 58 -4.05 -20.97 -27.77
C SER A 58 -5.05 -22.11 -27.67
#